data_AF-A0A150TJ53-F1
#
_entry.id   AF-A0A150TJ53-F1
#
_cell.length_a   1.000
_cell.length_b   1.000
_cell.length_c   1.000
_cell.angle_alpha   90.00
_cell.angle_beta   90.00
_cell.angle_gamma   90.00
#
_symmetry.space_group_name_H-M   'P 1'
#
loop_
_entity.id
_entity.type
_entity.pdbx_description
1 polymer ?
#
loop_
_entity_poly.entity_id
_entity_poly.type
_entity_poly.pdbx_seq_one_letter_code
_entity_poly.pdbx_strand_id
1 'polypeptide(L)'
;MVEEHSADDFQAAEAILGGQQELAQVLQLLRDFKRQQSSTDEDHGPVSIELLLEIAKDELLKLAHDNADVEKKLRGVLDTSANVRSDSPINDVIEQGLRNLDNLRLAPTARAFTIAELLRATSETAGAEHEKRIESILRNLAISAIEENVIVLPTLHSIAQLRKMWAPVPLPYKAQESRRHLAERLFKDVERLAPARIGGITTQLLAEGLRGPADRAIAETRRRNKKAHGE
;
A
#
# COMPACT_ATOMS: atom_id res chain seq x y z
N MET A 1 4.69 -18.12 -29.44
CA MET A 1 3.26 -17.80 -29.53
C MET A 1 2.56 -18.73 -28.56
N VAL A 2 1.99 -18.18 -27.49
CA VAL A 2 1.11 -18.94 -26.60
C VAL A 2 -0.25 -18.29 -26.77
N GLU A 3 -1.20 -19.05 -27.29
CA GLU A 3 -2.55 -18.59 -27.62
C GLU A 3 -3.26 -18.10 -26.35
N GLU A 4 -3.81 -16.89 -26.42
CA GLU A 4 -4.65 -16.31 -25.38
C GLU A 4 -5.97 -17.10 -25.31
N HIS A 5 -6.29 -17.62 -24.12
CA HIS A 5 -7.51 -18.37 -23.87
C HIS A 5 -8.75 -17.56 -24.27
N SER A 6 -9.65 -18.20 -25.03
CA SER A 6 -10.86 -17.60 -25.60
C SER A 6 -12.01 -17.58 -24.57
N ALA A 7 -13.05 -16.76 -24.83
CA ALA A 7 -14.22 -16.67 -23.96
C ALA A 7 -14.94 -18.02 -23.77
N ASP A 8 -14.86 -18.90 -24.76
CA ASP A 8 -15.42 -20.27 -24.70
C ASP A 8 -14.63 -21.17 -23.74
N ASP A 9 -13.32 -20.93 -23.56
CA ASP A 9 -12.49 -21.66 -22.59
C ASP A 9 -12.85 -21.30 -21.15
N PHE A 10 -13.23 -20.04 -20.91
CA PHE A 10 -13.70 -19.58 -19.60
C PHE A 10 -15.11 -20.07 -19.30
N GLN A 11 -15.98 -20.17 -20.31
CA GLN A 11 -17.34 -20.69 -20.14
C GLN A 11 -17.35 -22.23 -19.96
N ALA A 12 -16.43 -22.94 -20.62
CA ALA A 12 -16.17 -24.35 -20.36
C ALA A 12 -15.58 -24.56 -18.95
N ALA A 13 -14.68 -23.69 -18.50
CA ALA A 13 -14.19 -23.73 -17.13
C ALA A 13 -15.31 -23.46 -16.12
N GLU A 14 -16.20 -22.49 -16.37
CA GLU A 14 -17.34 -22.18 -15.49
C GLU A 14 -18.36 -23.32 -15.41
N ALA A 15 -18.55 -24.07 -16.50
CA ALA A 15 -19.40 -25.26 -16.55
C ALA A 15 -18.78 -26.50 -15.88
N ILE A 16 -17.45 -26.62 -15.89
CA ILE A 16 -16.71 -27.68 -15.19
C ILE A 16 -16.63 -27.38 -13.68
N LEU A 17 -16.39 -26.11 -13.31
CA LEU A 17 -16.18 -25.60 -11.94
C LEU A 17 -17.44 -25.54 -11.06
N GLY A 18 -18.43 -26.40 -11.31
CA GLY A 18 -19.68 -26.51 -10.56
C GLY A 18 -19.55 -26.95 -9.09
N GLY A 19 -18.41 -26.77 -8.45
CA GLY A 19 -18.20 -27.07 -7.04
C GLY A 19 -17.07 -26.24 -6.42
N GLN A 20 -17.33 -25.70 -5.22
CA GLN A 20 -16.38 -24.97 -4.36
C GLN A 20 -15.02 -25.69 -4.15
N GLN A 21 -14.98 -27.00 -4.40
CA GLN A 21 -13.81 -27.86 -4.24
C GLN A 21 -12.76 -27.66 -5.36
N GLU A 22 -13.18 -27.29 -6.57
CA GLU A 22 -12.27 -27.09 -7.71
C GLU A 22 -11.72 -25.66 -7.74
N LEU A 23 -12.50 -24.68 -7.26
CA LEU A 23 -12.01 -23.33 -6.95
C LEU A 23 -10.86 -23.38 -5.94
N ALA A 24 -10.94 -24.29 -4.95
CA ALA A 24 -9.87 -24.51 -3.99
C ALA A 24 -8.61 -25.10 -4.66
N GLN A 25 -8.76 -25.96 -5.66
CA GLN A 25 -7.62 -26.50 -6.44
C GLN A 25 -6.97 -25.44 -7.34
N VAL A 26 -7.76 -24.54 -7.95
CA VAL A 26 -7.23 -23.40 -8.71
C VAL A 26 -6.46 -22.44 -7.80
N LEU A 27 -6.98 -22.16 -6.59
CA LEU A 27 -6.27 -21.38 -5.58
C LEU A 27 -4.99 -22.08 -5.09
N GLN A 28 -4.96 -23.42 -5.08
CA GLN A 28 -3.79 -24.21 -4.75
C GLN A 28 -2.73 -24.14 -5.87
N LEU A 29 -3.14 -24.25 -7.13
CA LEU A 29 -2.27 -24.08 -8.31
C LEU A 29 -1.66 -22.67 -8.36
N LEU A 30 -2.45 -21.62 -8.09
CA LEU A 30 -1.96 -20.25 -7.97
C LEU A 30 -0.96 -20.07 -6.81
N ARG A 31 -1.14 -20.83 -5.72
CA ARG A 31 -0.24 -20.83 -4.57
C ARG A 31 1.09 -21.51 -4.89
N ASP A 32 1.06 -22.60 -5.65
CA ASP A 32 2.26 -23.35 -6.02
C ASP A 32 3.05 -22.63 -7.14
N PHE A 33 2.36 -21.98 -8.07
CA PHE A 33 2.97 -21.07 -9.04
C PHE A 33 3.70 -19.91 -8.35
N LYS A 34 3.09 -19.34 -7.28
CA LYS A 34 3.73 -18.27 -6.50
C LYS A 34 4.93 -18.76 -5.68
N ARG A 35 4.95 -20.02 -5.24
CA ARG A 35 6.08 -20.61 -4.49
C ARG A 35 7.34 -20.73 -5.34
N GLN A 36 7.20 -20.99 -6.63
CA GLN A 36 8.33 -21.13 -7.56
C GLN A 36 8.99 -19.78 -7.91
N GLN A 37 8.36 -18.63 -7.61
CA GLN A 37 8.87 -17.31 -7.99
C GLN A 37 9.63 -16.55 -6.88
N SER A 38 9.65 -17.02 -5.64
CA SER A 38 10.10 -16.22 -4.49
C SER A 38 11.19 -16.91 -3.65
N SER A 39 12.38 -17.08 -4.21
CA SER A 39 13.52 -17.72 -3.52
C SER A 39 14.65 -16.77 -3.08
N THR A 40 14.47 -15.45 -3.16
CA THR A 40 15.47 -14.48 -2.66
C THR A 40 14.79 -13.15 -2.39
N ASP A 41 14.58 -12.82 -1.11
CA ASP A 41 14.76 -11.48 -0.52
C ASP A 41 14.30 -11.52 0.94
N GLU A 42 15.02 -10.81 1.80
CA GLU A 42 14.73 -10.70 3.22
C GLU A 42 13.29 -10.19 3.41
N ASP A 43 12.45 -11.07 3.99
CA ASP A 43 10.98 -11.00 4.00
C ASP A 43 10.50 -9.92 4.98
N HIS A 44 10.69 -8.65 4.63
CA HIS A 44 9.83 -7.59 5.16
C HIS A 44 8.41 -7.90 4.68
N GLY A 45 7.47 -8.05 5.61
CA GLY A 45 6.10 -8.39 5.29
C GLY A 45 5.50 -7.45 4.23
N PRO A 46 4.44 -7.89 3.52
CA PRO A 46 3.83 -7.09 2.48
C PRO A 46 3.40 -5.72 3.04
N VAL A 47 3.53 -4.65 2.24
CA VAL A 47 3.14 -3.30 2.69
C VAL A 47 1.67 -3.28 3.14
N SER A 48 1.45 -2.82 4.37
CA SER A 48 0.17 -2.83 5.08
C SER A 48 -0.10 -1.49 5.75
N ILE A 49 -1.35 -1.25 6.15
CA ILE A 49 -1.71 -0.02 6.87
C ILE A 49 -0.96 0.07 8.20
N GLU A 50 -0.72 -1.05 8.86
CA GLU A 50 0.03 -1.06 10.11
C GLU A 50 1.50 -0.65 9.90
N LEU A 51 2.13 -1.12 8.82
CA LEU A 51 3.48 -0.66 8.45
C LEU A 51 3.49 0.85 8.14
N LEU A 52 2.47 1.36 7.45
CA LEU A 52 2.33 2.78 7.19
C LEU A 52 2.16 3.57 8.50
N LEU A 53 1.41 3.05 9.48
CA LEU A 53 1.25 3.66 10.81
C LEU A 53 2.55 3.65 11.61
N GLU A 54 3.32 2.56 11.57
CA GLU A 54 4.62 2.45 12.23
C GLU A 54 5.61 3.47 11.65
N ILE A 55 5.73 3.53 10.32
CA ILE A 55 6.55 4.53 9.65
C ILE A 55 6.07 5.95 9.99
N ALA A 56 4.76 6.17 9.97
CA ALA A 56 4.22 7.49 10.29
C ALA A 56 4.56 7.89 11.73
N LYS A 57 4.42 6.98 12.70
CA LYS A 57 4.80 7.22 14.08
C LYS A 57 6.27 7.64 14.19
N ASP A 58 7.18 6.85 13.61
CA ASP A 58 8.61 7.12 13.71
C ASP A 58 8.99 8.45 13.07
N GLU A 59 8.40 8.78 11.93
CA GLU A 59 8.67 10.03 11.23
C GLU A 59 8.08 11.25 11.96
N LEU A 60 6.86 11.16 12.47
CA LEU A 60 6.25 12.22 13.26
C LEU A 60 7.02 12.49 14.55
N LEU A 61 7.48 11.44 15.22
CA LEU A 61 8.32 11.57 16.41
C LEU A 61 9.61 12.31 16.08
N LYS A 62 10.37 11.88 15.06
CA LYS A 62 11.61 12.55 14.67
C LYS A 62 11.38 14.03 14.37
N LEU A 63 10.40 14.34 13.52
CA LEU A 63 10.10 15.72 13.14
C LEU A 63 9.67 16.59 14.34
N ALA A 64 8.91 16.03 15.28
CA ALA A 64 8.46 16.78 16.46
C ALA A 64 9.62 17.10 17.42
N HIS A 65 10.57 16.17 17.60
CA HIS A 65 11.73 16.42 18.48
C HIS A 65 12.69 17.44 17.86
N ASP A 66 12.84 17.41 16.54
CA ASP A 66 13.78 18.28 15.83
C ASP A 66 13.21 19.68 15.55
N ASN A 67 11.88 19.85 15.62
CA ASN A 67 11.21 21.11 15.27
C ASN A 67 10.00 21.43 16.15
N ALA A 68 10.11 22.49 16.97
CA ALA A 68 9.06 22.93 17.89
C ALA A 68 7.77 23.41 17.19
N ASP A 69 7.85 23.95 15.97
CA ASP A 69 6.67 24.34 15.20
C ASP A 69 5.89 23.10 14.72
N VAL A 70 6.61 22.02 14.39
CA VAL A 70 6.00 20.73 14.07
C VAL A 70 5.34 20.12 15.30
N GLU A 71 5.99 20.15 16.47
CA GLU A 71 5.37 19.73 17.73
C GLU A 71 4.06 20.49 17.98
N LYS A 72 4.09 21.82 17.88
CA LYS A 72 2.90 22.66 18.09
C LYS A 72 1.78 22.32 17.11
N LYS A 73 2.10 22.10 15.83
CA LYS A 73 1.12 21.69 14.81
C LYS A 73 0.53 20.32 15.14
N LEU A 74 1.37 19.36 15.51
CA LEU A 74 0.94 18.01 15.88
C LEU A 74 0.01 18.02 17.08
N ARG A 75 0.30 18.81 18.12
CA ARG A 75 -0.62 19.02 19.24
C ARG A 75 -1.95 19.61 18.79
N GLY A 76 -1.94 20.64 17.96
CA GLY A 76 -3.17 21.23 17.42
C GLY A 76 -4.04 20.24 16.64
N VAL A 77 -3.42 19.35 15.84
CA VAL A 77 -4.13 18.35 15.03
C VAL A 77 -4.58 17.14 15.87
N LEU A 78 -3.71 16.66 16.75
CA LEU A 78 -3.91 15.38 17.45
C LEU A 78 -4.55 15.53 18.83
N ASP A 79 -4.33 16.62 19.60
CA ASP A 79 -4.86 16.76 20.98
C ASP A 79 -6.37 16.58 21.03
N THR A 80 -7.08 17.20 20.08
CA THR A 80 -8.55 17.09 19.95
C THR A 80 -9.00 15.64 19.75
N SER A 81 -8.17 14.83 19.09
CA SER A 81 -8.46 13.43 18.79
C SER A 81 -7.91 12.45 19.82
N ALA A 82 -6.83 12.81 20.51
CA ALA A 82 -6.01 11.91 21.32
C ALA A 82 -6.53 11.76 22.76
N ASN A 83 -7.39 12.67 23.25
CA ASN A 83 -7.92 12.65 24.62
C ASN A 83 -6.83 12.51 25.71
N VAL A 84 -5.64 13.06 25.46
CA VAL A 84 -4.54 13.15 26.42
C VAL A 84 -4.55 14.52 27.10
N ARG A 85 -3.84 14.62 28.24
CA ARG A 85 -3.74 15.90 28.95
C ARG A 85 -2.92 16.87 28.11
N SER A 86 -3.22 18.16 28.21
CA SER A 86 -2.52 19.20 27.46
C SER A 86 -1.02 19.31 27.78
N ASP A 87 -0.60 18.81 28.94
CA ASP A 87 0.80 18.75 29.41
C ASP A 87 1.50 17.41 29.09
N SER A 88 0.82 16.47 28.41
CA SER A 88 1.41 15.18 28.06
C SER A 88 2.62 15.32 27.12
N PRO A 89 3.66 14.47 27.27
CA PRO A 89 4.75 14.38 26.32
C PRO A 89 4.24 14.19 24.88
N ILE A 90 4.90 14.81 23.90
CA ILE A 90 4.48 14.73 22.50
C ILE A 90 4.43 13.28 21.98
N ASN A 91 5.26 12.40 22.54
CA ASN A 91 5.26 10.97 22.23
C ASN A 91 3.91 10.32 22.53
N ASP A 92 3.35 10.61 23.70
CA ASP A 92 2.07 10.06 24.14
C ASP A 92 0.92 10.63 23.28
N VAL A 93 1.02 11.91 22.89
CA VAL A 93 0.05 12.55 22.00
C VAL A 93 0.06 11.89 20.61
N ILE A 94 1.24 11.69 20.02
CA ILE A 94 1.38 11.03 18.71
C ILE A 94 0.89 9.59 18.79
N GLU A 95 1.34 8.83 19.79
CA GLU A 95 0.91 7.44 19.96
C GLU A 95 -0.60 7.31 20.11
N GLN A 96 -1.20 8.10 21.01
CA GLN A 96 -2.63 8.01 21.26
C GLN A 96 -3.46 8.55 20.09
N GLY A 97 -3.00 9.62 19.42
CA GLY A 97 -3.64 10.15 18.22
C GLY A 97 -3.65 9.13 17.07
N LEU A 98 -2.52 8.48 16.80
CA LEU A 98 -2.44 7.43 15.77
C LEU A 98 -3.26 6.19 16.15
N ARG A 99 -3.27 5.77 17.42
CA ARG A 99 -4.15 4.68 17.89
C ARG A 99 -5.62 5.03 17.70
N ASN A 100 -6.01 6.26 18.00
CA ASN A 100 -7.39 6.69 17.82
C ASN A 100 -7.77 6.72 16.33
N LEU A 101 -6.87 7.16 15.45
CA LEU A 101 -7.03 7.06 14.00
C LEU A 101 -7.22 5.62 13.53
N ASP A 102 -6.44 4.66 14.06
CA ASP A 102 -6.58 3.24 13.74
C ASP A 102 -7.90 2.64 14.26
N ASN A 103 -8.37 3.12 15.42
CA ASN A 103 -9.65 2.74 16.00
C ASN A 103 -10.86 3.33 15.25
N LEU A 104 -10.67 4.37 14.43
CA LEU A 104 -11.75 4.84 13.56
C LEU A 104 -12.10 3.73 12.57
N ARG A 105 -13.40 3.42 12.43
CA ARG A 105 -13.92 2.45 11.44
C ARG A 105 -13.87 3.01 10.01
N LEU A 106 -12.75 3.63 9.65
CA LEU A 106 -12.46 4.11 8.31
C LEU A 106 -12.14 2.93 7.39
N ALA A 107 -12.59 3.04 6.14
CA ALA A 107 -12.14 2.13 5.09
C ALA A 107 -10.60 2.20 4.94
N PRO A 108 -9.93 1.10 4.56
CA PRO A 108 -8.48 1.05 4.36
C PRO A 108 -7.92 2.22 3.55
N THR A 109 -8.59 2.57 2.45
CA THR A 109 -8.25 3.70 1.59
C THR A 109 -8.26 5.02 2.37
N ALA A 110 -9.36 5.32 3.08
CA ALA A 110 -9.49 6.55 3.86
C ALA A 110 -8.41 6.66 4.95
N ARG A 111 -8.04 5.55 5.59
CA ARG A 111 -6.93 5.51 6.57
C ARG A 111 -5.61 5.91 5.92
N ALA A 112 -5.27 5.30 4.79
CA ALA A 112 -4.04 5.60 4.05
C ALA A 112 -3.97 7.08 3.67
N PHE A 113 -5.10 7.67 3.25
CA PHE A 113 -5.21 9.09 2.97
C PHE A 113 -4.93 9.95 4.21
N THR A 114 -5.61 9.68 5.32
CA THR A 114 -5.42 10.45 6.55
C THR A 114 -3.98 10.40 7.05
N ILE A 115 -3.34 9.23 7.01
CA ILE A 115 -1.94 9.08 7.46
C ILE A 115 -0.98 9.82 6.52
N ALA A 116 -1.15 9.68 5.20
CA ALA A 116 -0.29 10.37 4.23
C ALA A 116 -0.45 11.89 4.29
N GLU A 117 -1.68 12.40 4.46
CA GLU A 117 -1.96 13.82 4.67
C GLU A 117 -1.30 14.36 5.94
N LEU A 118 -1.38 13.61 7.05
CA LEU A 118 -0.72 13.98 8.31
C LEU A 118 0.80 14.09 8.14
N LEU A 119 1.41 13.14 7.43
CA LEU A 119 2.86 13.17 7.14
C LEU A 119 3.24 14.36 6.25
N ARG A 120 2.44 14.66 5.22
CA ARG A 120 2.70 15.82 4.35
C ARG A 120 2.58 17.13 5.12
N ALA A 121 1.46 17.33 5.81
CA ALA A 121 1.19 18.57 6.53
C ALA A 121 2.25 18.85 7.60
N THR A 122 2.77 17.83 8.27
CA THR A 122 3.83 17.98 9.28
C THR A 122 5.19 18.23 8.63
N SER A 123 5.50 17.53 7.53
CA SER A 123 6.74 17.75 6.78
C SER A 123 6.84 19.12 6.12
N GLU A 124 5.73 19.67 5.63
CA GLU A 124 5.65 21.02 5.07
C GLU A 124 6.04 22.07 6.13
N THR A 125 5.63 21.85 7.38
CA THR A 125 5.99 22.72 8.51
C THR A 125 7.45 22.56 8.91
N ALA A 126 8.03 21.36 8.74
CA ALA A 126 9.45 21.12 8.97
C ALA A 126 10.34 21.74 7.88
N GLY A 127 9.82 21.92 6.67
CA GLY A 127 10.48 22.58 5.54
C GLY A 127 10.69 21.69 4.31
N ALA A 128 11.14 22.31 3.22
CA ALA A 128 11.17 21.70 1.88
C ALA A 128 11.99 20.40 1.77
N GLU A 129 13.08 20.26 2.54
CA GLU A 129 13.88 19.03 2.53
C GLU A 129 13.13 17.85 3.18
N HIS A 130 12.38 18.12 4.25
CA HIS A 130 11.54 17.11 4.90
C HIS A 130 10.34 16.73 4.02
N GLU A 131 9.74 17.70 3.34
CA GLU A 131 8.66 17.47 2.38
C GLU A 131 9.11 16.50 1.26
N LYS A 132 10.25 16.79 0.61
CA LYS A 132 10.82 15.90 -0.41
C LYS A 132 11.10 14.49 0.14
N ARG A 133 11.61 14.40 1.36
CA ARG A 133 11.91 13.11 1.99
C ARG A 133 10.65 12.31 2.26
N ILE A 134 9.61 12.93 2.82
CA ILE A 134 8.32 12.27 3.08
C ILE A 134 7.67 11.83 1.77
N GLU A 135 7.68 12.65 0.72
CA GLU A 135 7.15 12.24 -0.59
C GLU A 135 7.93 11.06 -1.18
N SER A 136 9.26 11.03 -1.03
CA SER A 136 10.08 9.90 -1.45
C SER A 136 9.69 8.61 -0.71
N ILE A 137 9.48 8.69 0.61
CA ILE A 137 9.02 7.56 1.43
C ILE A 137 7.64 7.07 0.95
N LEU A 138 6.67 7.97 0.82
CA LEU A 138 5.31 7.62 0.38
C LEU A 138 5.29 7.02 -1.03
N ARG A 139 6.11 7.54 -1.94
CA ARG A 139 6.29 6.98 -3.29
C ARG A 139 6.84 5.56 -3.24
N ASN A 140 7.92 5.33 -2.48
CA ASN A 140 8.53 4.02 -2.37
C ASN A 140 7.57 3.00 -1.74
N LEU A 141 6.84 3.41 -0.70
CA LEU A 141 5.80 2.58 -0.10
C LEU A 141 4.70 2.23 -1.10
N ALA A 142 4.26 3.19 -1.91
CA ALA A 142 3.25 2.94 -2.94
C ALA A 142 3.75 1.97 -4.02
N ILE A 143 5.00 2.11 -4.47
CA ILE A 143 5.63 1.19 -5.42
C ILE A 143 5.65 -0.23 -4.83
N SER A 144 6.17 -0.40 -3.62
CA SER A 144 6.23 -1.71 -2.95
C SER A 144 4.84 -2.28 -2.70
N ALA A 145 3.87 -1.46 -2.29
CA ALA A 145 2.50 -1.90 -2.06
C ALA A 145 1.84 -2.43 -3.35
N ILE A 146 2.00 -1.72 -4.47
CA ILE A 146 1.50 -2.15 -5.79
C ILE A 146 2.22 -3.43 -6.25
N GLU A 147 3.54 -3.47 -6.11
CA GLU A 147 4.37 -4.60 -6.49
C GLU A 147 3.95 -5.87 -5.74
N GLU A 148 3.75 -5.78 -4.43
CA GLU A 148 3.52 -6.94 -3.58
C GLU A 148 2.05 -7.37 -3.50
N ASN A 149 1.10 -6.50 -3.83
CA ASN A 149 -0.33 -6.78 -3.73
C ASN A 149 -0.85 -7.58 -4.93
N VAL A 150 -0.48 -8.85 -4.98
CA VAL A 150 -0.98 -9.81 -5.99
C VAL A 150 -2.41 -10.28 -5.76
N ILE A 151 -3.08 -9.83 -4.69
CA ILE A 151 -4.47 -10.19 -4.40
C ILE A 151 -5.40 -9.20 -5.10
N VAL A 152 -5.21 -7.90 -4.84
CA VAL A 152 -5.99 -6.82 -5.44
C VAL A 152 -5.49 -6.50 -6.85
N LEU A 153 -4.17 -6.58 -7.07
CA LEU A 153 -3.53 -6.31 -8.36
C LEU A 153 -2.86 -7.60 -8.89
N PRO A 154 -3.63 -8.62 -9.30
CA PRO A 154 -3.08 -9.95 -9.62
C PRO A 154 -2.17 -9.98 -10.84
N THR A 155 -2.31 -9.02 -11.76
CA THR A 155 -1.60 -9.03 -13.05
C THR A 155 -0.89 -7.71 -13.33
N LEU A 156 0.10 -7.73 -14.23
CA LEU A 156 0.64 -6.49 -14.81
C LEU A 156 -0.48 -5.65 -15.43
N HIS A 157 -1.53 -6.31 -15.95
CA HIS A 157 -2.68 -5.62 -16.47
C HIS A 157 -3.39 -4.75 -15.46
N SER A 158 -3.72 -5.31 -14.29
CA SER A 158 -4.34 -4.56 -13.20
C SER A 158 -3.50 -3.37 -12.73
N ILE A 159 -2.17 -3.49 -12.68
CA ILE A 159 -1.28 -2.37 -12.33
C ILE A 159 -1.36 -1.27 -13.39
N ALA A 160 -1.28 -1.61 -14.68
CA ALA A 160 -1.34 -0.59 -15.74
C ALA A 160 -2.69 0.14 -15.81
N GLN A 161 -3.78 -0.49 -15.39
CA GLN A 161 -5.10 0.15 -15.30
C GLN A 161 -5.11 1.29 -14.27
N LEU A 162 -4.23 1.27 -13.27
CA LEU A 162 -4.11 2.34 -12.26
C LEU A 162 -3.85 3.71 -12.91
N ARG A 163 -3.20 3.76 -14.07
CA ARG A 163 -3.00 5.00 -14.84
C ARG A 163 -4.30 5.75 -15.16
N LYS A 164 -5.43 5.04 -15.22
CA LYS A 164 -6.75 5.63 -15.46
C LYS A 164 -7.21 6.62 -14.40
N MET A 165 -6.56 6.66 -13.24
CA MET A 165 -6.80 7.68 -12.21
C MET A 165 -6.43 9.11 -12.66
N TRP A 166 -5.51 9.27 -13.61
CA TRP A 166 -5.08 10.58 -14.10
C TRP A 166 -4.92 10.71 -15.62
N ALA A 167 -4.98 9.61 -16.37
CA ALA A 167 -4.91 9.63 -17.83
C ALA A 167 -5.86 8.59 -18.45
N PRO A 168 -6.51 8.86 -19.60
CA PRO A 168 -7.66 8.08 -20.08
C PRO A 168 -7.35 6.66 -20.55
N VAL A 169 -6.07 6.30 -20.68
CA VAL A 169 -5.65 4.98 -21.20
C VAL A 169 -4.69 4.28 -20.24
N PRO A 170 -4.70 2.94 -20.17
CA PRO A 170 -3.76 2.17 -19.35
C PRO A 170 -2.30 2.47 -19.72
N LEU A 171 -1.38 2.20 -18.80
CA LEU A 171 0.04 2.29 -19.09
C LEU A 171 0.46 1.13 -20.04
N PRO A 172 1.09 1.39 -21.19
CA PRO A 172 1.51 0.31 -22.10
C PRO A 172 2.60 -0.57 -21.47
N TYR A 173 2.48 -1.90 -21.62
CA TYR A 173 3.51 -2.84 -21.20
C TYR A 173 4.72 -2.80 -22.11
N LYS A 174 5.89 -3.05 -21.52
CA LYS A 174 7.08 -3.44 -22.27
C LYS A 174 7.28 -4.95 -22.16
N ALA A 175 7.95 -5.55 -23.16
CA ALA A 175 8.36 -6.95 -23.06
C ALA A 175 9.28 -7.14 -21.84
N GLN A 176 9.09 -8.24 -21.11
CA GLN A 176 9.89 -8.59 -19.91
C GLN A 176 9.81 -7.56 -18.76
N GLU A 177 8.74 -6.78 -18.70
CA GLU A 177 8.52 -5.82 -17.62
C GLU A 177 8.15 -6.50 -16.30
N SER A 178 8.80 -6.10 -15.21
CA SER A 178 8.46 -6.57 -13.86
C SER A 178 7.34 -5.70 -13.26
N ARG A 179 6.69 -6.20 -12.21
CA ARG A 179 5.67 -5.44 -11.47
C ARG A 179 6.24 -4.13 -10.90
N ARG A 180 7.45 -4.19 -10.34
CA ARG A 180 8.19 -3.03 -9.85
C ARG A 180 8.47 -2.02 -10.96
N HIS A 181 9.01 -2.47 -12.10
CA HIS A 181 9.29 -1.61 -13.24
C HIS A 181 8.03 -0.88 -13.73
N LEU A 182 6.89 -1.60 -13.77
CA LEU A 182 5.61 -1.00 -14.17
C LEU A 182 5.10 0.02 -13.13
N ALA A 183 5.21 -0.28 -11.83
CA ALA A 183 4.85 0.65 -10.75
C ALA A 183 5.72 1.92 -10.78
N GLU A 184 7.04 1.80 -10.93
CA GLU A 184 7.96 2.93 -11.07
C GLU A 184 7.61 3.80 -12.28
N ARG A 185 7.24 3.18 -13.41
CA ARG A 185 6.81 3.90 -14.61
C ARG A 185 5.48 4.62 -14.42
N LEU A 186 4.55 4.10 -13.61
CA LEU A 186 3.34 4.85 -13.26
C LEU A 186 3.73 6.18 -12.62
N PHE A 187 4.64 6.18 -11.64
CA PHE A 187 5.10 7.42 -11.00
C PHE A 187 5.83 8.36 -11.96
N LYS A 188 6.71 7.84 -12.84
CA LYS A 188 7.34 8.67 -13.89
C LYS A 188 6.31 9.30 -14.83
N ASP A 189 5.22 8.59 -15.11
CA ASP A 189 4.14 9.11 -15.94
C ASP A 189 3.31 10.18 -15.20
N VAL A 190 3.08 10.03 -13.89
CA VAL A 190 2.46 11.07 -13.05
C VAL A 190 3.29 12.35 -13.05
N GLU A 191 4.60 12.25 -12.84
CA GLU A 191 5.52 13.40 -12.87
C GLU A 191 5.44 14.16 -14.20
N ARG A 192 5.24 13.42 -15.31
CA ARG A 192 5.17 13.99 -16.65
C ARG A 192 3.80 14.56 -17.02
N LEU A 193 2.71 13.89 -16.63
CA LEU A 193 1.36 14.21 -17.10
C LEU A 193 0.48 14.93 -16.09
N ALA A 194 0.77 14.78 -14.80
CA ALA A 194 -0.03 15.35 -13.72
C ALA A 194 0.84 15.83 -12.55
N PRO A 195 1.89 16.65 -12.78
CA PRO A 195 2.82 17.08 -11.73
C PRO A 195 2.11 17.81 -10.58
N ALA A 196 1.10 18.63 -10.88
CA ALA A 196 0.31 19.34 -9.87
C ALA A 196 -0.55 18.43 -8.97
N ARG A 197 -0.72 17.16 -9.34
CA ARG A 197 -1.54 16.18 -8.61
C ARG A 197 -0.70 15.04 -8.00
N ILE A 198 0.63 15.16 -8.03
CA ILE A 198 1.53 14.07 -7.66
C ILE A 198 1.25 13.51 -6.25
N GLY A 199 1.12 14.36 -5.23
CA GLY A 199 0.84 13.91 -3.86
C GLY A 199 -0.50 13.17 -3.73
N GLY A 200 -1.57 13.70 -4.34
CA GLY A 200 -2.88 13.06 -4.34
C GLY A 200 -2.86 11.69 -5.04
N ILE A 201 -2.18 11.60 -6.19
CA ILE A 201 -2.06 10.35 -6.95
C ILE A 201 -1.17 9.34 -6.21
N THR A 202 -0.05 9.77 -5.60
CA THR A 202 0.80 8.91 -4.77
C THR A 202 -0.01 8.26 -3.66
N THR A 203 -0.87 9.03 -2.99
CA THR A 203 -1.72 8.53 -1.90
C THR A 203 -2.76 7.54 -2.40
N GLN A 204 -3.36 7.81 -3.56
CA GLN A 204 -4.32 6.90 -4.16
C GLN A 204 -3.64 5.59 -4.56
N LEU A 205 -2.48 5.65 -5.21
CA LEU A 205 -1.67 4.49 -5.58
C LEU A 205 -1.23 3.67 -4.35
N LEU A 206 -0.81 4.35 -3.27
CA LEU A 206 -0.53 3.70 -1.99
C LEU A 206 -1.77 2.97 -1.48
N ALA A 207 -2.92 3.65 -1.42
CA ALA A 207 -4.17 3.09 -0.92
C ALA A 207 -4.66 1.87 -1.73
N GLU A 208 -4.53 1.89 -3.06
CA GLU A 208 -4.84 0.75 -3.93
C GLU A 208 -3.86 -0.42 -3.71
N GLY A 209 -2.60 -0.11 -3.41
CA GLY A 209 -1.57 -1.11 -3.14
C GLY A 209 -1.67 -1.73 -1.74
N LEU A 210 -2.18 -1.01 -0.74
CA LEU A 210 -2.18 -1.47 0.64
C LEU A 210 -3.09 -2.67 0.85
N ARG A 211 -2.59 -3.66 1.60
CA ARG A 211 -3.40 -4.82 2.00
C ARG A 211 -4.32 -4.47 3.15
N GLY A 212 -5.57 -4.92 3.07
CA GLY A 212 -6.51 -4.81 4.19
C GLY A 212 -6.24 -5.85 5.31
N PRO A 213 -6.85 -5.68 6.49
CA PRO A 213 -6.71 -6.64 7.61
C PRO A 213 -7.12 -8.08 7.23
N ALA A 214 -8.14 -8.24 6.38
CA ALA A 214 -8.57 -9.54 5.88
C ALA A 214 -7.51 -10.17 4.95
N ASP A 215 -6.92 -9.39 4.04
CA ASP A 215 -5.84 -9.85 3.15
C ASP A 215 -4.59 -10.24 3.93
N ARG A 216 -4.30 -9.51 5.02
CA ARG A 216 -3.23 -9.83 5.95
C ARG A 216 -3.52 -11.14 6.69
N ALA A 217 -4.71 -11.33 7.24
CA ALA A 217 -5.09 -12.58 7.91
C ALA A 217 -5.04 -13.78 6.95
N ILE A 218 -5.44 -13.60 5.68
CA ILE A 218 -5.32 -14.62 4.64
C ILE A 218 -3.84 -14.90 4.31
N ALA A 219 -3.02 -13.86 4.13
CA ALA A 219 -1.60 -14.00 3.85
C ALA A 219 -0.84 -14.63 5.02
N GLU A 220 -1.19 -14.27 6.25
CA GLU A 220 -0.59 -14.78 7.48
C GLU A 220 -1.02 -16.21 7.74
N THR A 221 -2.30 -16.56 7.55
CA THR A 221 -2.76 -17.96 7.56
C THR A 221 -2.03 -18.78 6.50
N ARG A 222 -1.84 -18.24 5.28
CA ARG A 222 -1.02 -18.90 4.25
C ARG A 222 0.43 -19.06 4.67
N ARG A 223 1.06 -18.05 5.30
CA ARG A 223 2.43 -18.11 5.83
C ARG A 223 2.56 -19.12 6.96
N ARG A 224 1.63 -19.13 7.93
CA ARG A 224 1.58 -20.10 9.04
C ARG A 224 1.36 -21.52 8.54
N ASN A 225 0.46 -21.72 7.58
CA ASN A 225 0.26 -23.03 6.94
C ASN A 225 1.47 -23.47 6.10
N LYS A 226 2.23 -22.52 5.51
CA LYS A 226 3.52 -22.82 4.88
C LYS A 226 4.59 -23.25 5.91
N LYS A 227 4.61 -22.63 7.10
CA LYS A 227 5.52 -23.02 8.20
C LYS A 227 5.13 -24.34 8.88
N ALA A 228 3.83 -24.67 8.93
CA ALA A 228 3.30 -25.89 9.54
C ALA A 228 3.43 -27.14 8.65
N HIS A 229 3.42 -26.98 7.32
CA HIS A 229 3.65 -28.04 6.34
C HIS A 229 5.03 -27.91 5.69
N GLY A 230 6.05 -27.63 6.50
CA GLY A 230 7.36 -27.12 6.07
C GLY A 230 8.01 -27.84 4.89
N GLU A 231 8.70 -27.02 4.10
CA GLU A 231 10.02 -27.31 3.54
C GLU A 231 10.90 -26.09 3.87
#